data_AF-A0A183GV45-F1
#
_entry.id   AF-A0A183GV45-F1
#
_cell.length_a   1.000
_cell.length_b   1.000
_cell.length_c   1.000
_cell.angle_alpha   90.00
_cell.angle_beta   90.00
_cell.angle_gamma   90.00
#
_symmetry.space_group_name_H-M   'P 1'
#
loop_
_entity.id
_entity.type
_entity.pdbx_description
1 polymer ?
#
loop_
_entity_poly.entity_id
_entity_poly.type
_entity_poly.pdbx_seq_one_letter_code
_entity_poly.pdbx_strand_id
1 'polypeptide(L)' 'MDEDQHPIGISSDYGSRYAFPNAPLEDQKLYETERYHNGDLTYVFDIAQDGDYVVVLKFSEVYFQSAGEK' A
#
# COMPACT_ATOMS: atom_id res chain seq x y z
N MET A 1 -13.86 -1.57 -15.92
CA MET A 1 -13.27 -0.52 -15.09
C MET A 1 -13.77 -0.82 -13.71
N ASP A 2 -13.00 -1.60 -12.95
CA ASP A 2 -13.39 -1.97 -11.60
C ASP A 2 -13.27 -0.72 -10.73
N GLU A 3 -14.39 -0.36 -10.10
CA GLU A 3 -14.54 0.81 -9.25
C GLU A 3 -13.70 0.62 -7.98
N ASP A 4 -12.99 1.66 -7.54
CA ASP A 4 -12.16 1.62 -6.34
C ASP A 4 -13.05 1.33 -5.12
N GLN A 5 -13.01 0.09 -4.63
CA GLN A 5 -13.86 -0.37 -3.53
C GLN A 5 -13.52 0.28 -2.19
N HIS A 6 -12.39 0.99 -2.09
CA HIS A 6 -11.95 1.69 -0.87
C HIS A 6 -11.63 3.16 -1.18
N PRO A 7 -12.63 4.06 -1.26
CA PRO A 7 -12.45 5.45 -1.67
C PRO A 7 -11.75 6.35 -0.63
N ILE A 8 -11.31 5.78 0.50
CA ILE A 8 -10.63 6.53 1.57
C ILE A 8 -9.14 6.63 1.23
N GLY A 9 -8.54 7.79 1.48
CA GLY A 9 -7.15 8.08 1.19
C GLY A 9 -6.90 8.64 -0.22
N ILE A 10 -5.67 9.10 -0.44
CA ILE A 10 -5.22 9.70 -1.70
C ILE A 10 -4.23 8.74 -2.36
N SER A 11 -4.54 8.30 -3.57
CA SER A 11 -3.63 7.50 -4.40
C SER A 11 -2.52 8.37 -4.98
N SER A 12 -1.28 7.88 -4.92
CA SER A 12 -0.08 8.59 -5.37
C SER A 12 0.91 7.61 -6.00
N ASP A 13 1.66 8.07 -7.00
CA ASP A 13 2.76 7.36 -7.65
C ASP A 13 4.12 7.98 -7.31
N TYR A 14 4.22 8.75 -6.22
CA TYR A 14 5.45 9.43 -5.80
C TYR A 14 6.65 8.47 -5.70
N GLY A 15 6.38 7.24 -5.26
CA GLY A 15 7.37 6.16 -5.16
C GLY A 15 8.04 5.79 -6.48
N SER A 16 7.42 6.05 -7.64
CA SER A 16 7.99 5.76 -8.97
C SER A 16 9.31 6.50 -9.28
N ARG A 17 9.67 7.48 -8.46
CA ARG A 17 10.94 8.23 -8.56
C ARG A 17 12.12 7.46 -7.95
N TYR A 18 11.85 6.39 -7.22
CA TYR A 18 12.85 5.62 -6.48
C TYR A 18 13.00 4.22 -7.07
N ALA A 19 14.18 3.64 -6.88
CA ALA A 19 14.44 2.26 -7.26
C ALA A 19 14.23 1.34 -6.07
N PHE A 20 13.55 0.22 -6.30
CA PHE A 20 13.33 -0.84 -5.30
C PHE A 20 14.12 -2.11 -5.67
N PRO A 21 15.46 -2.10 -5.56
CA PRO A 21 16.29 -3.21 -6.02
C PRO A 21 16.08 -4.51 -5.23
N ASN A 22 15.51 -4.42 -4.04
CA ASN A 22 15.21 -5.57 -3.18
C ASN A 22 13.83 -6.18 -3.46
N ALA A 23 13.02 -5.55 -4.32
CA ALA A 23 11.72 -6.06 -4.71
C ALA A 23 11.84 -6.91 -6.00
N PRO A 24 11.15 -8.07 -6.08
CA PRO A 24 10.96 -8.77 -7.34
C PRO A 24 10.41 -7.82 -8.42
N LEU A 25 10.81 -7.99 -9.68
CA LEU A 25 10.44 -7.09 -10.78
C LEU A 25 8.91 -6.97 -10.93
N GLU A 26 8.19 -8.08 -10.75
CA GLU A 26 6.72 -8.15 -10.76
C GLU A 26 6.04 -7.38 -9.63
N ASP A 27 6.75 -7.20 -8.51
CA ASP A 27 6.25 -6.47 -7.33
C ASP A 27 6.68 -5.00 -7.33
N GLN A 28 7.61 -4.57 -8.19
CA GLN A 28 8.14 -3.19 -8.16
C GLN A 28 7.01 -2.16 -8.21
N LYS A 29 6.02 -2.38 -9.07
CA LYS A 29 4.90 -1.46 -9.20
C LYS A 29 4.11 -1.29 -7.89
N LEU A 30 4.03 -2.33 -7.06
CA LEU A 30 3.36 -2.27 -5.76
C LEU A 30 4.09 -1.35 -4.77
N TYR A 31 5.41 -1.23 -4.85
CA TYR A 31 6.22 -0.37 -3.98
C TYR A 31 6.38 1.05 -4.52
N GLU A 32 6.13 1.26 -5.82
CA GLU A 32 6.17 2.57 -6.48
C GLU A 32 4.88 3.39 -6.31
N THR A 33 3.78 2.75 -5.89
CA THR A 33 2.48 3.38 -5.67
C THR A 33 2.07 3.29 -4.23
N GLU A 34 1.35 4.30 -3.76
CA GLU A 34 0.91 4.38 -2.38
C GLU A 34 -0.51 4.93 -2.28
N ARG A 35 -1.11 4.70 -1.11
CA ARG A 35 -2.34 5.36 -0.68
C ARG A 35 -2.10 5.88 0.72
N TYR A 36 -2.13 7.21 0.87
CA TYR A 36 -1.93 7.84 2.16
C TYR A 36 -3.21 8.53 2.64
N HIS A 37 -3.34 8.68 3.95
CA HIS A 37 -4.45 9.41 4.55
C HIS A 37 -3.97 10.09 5.84
N ASN A 38 -4.50 11.27 6.13
CA ASN A 38 -4.17 12.01 7.36
C ASN A 38 -4.97 11.52 8.58
N GLY A 39 -5.84 10.53 8.39
CA GLY A 39 -6.64 9.87 9.42
C GLY A 39 -6.58 8.35 9.26
N ASP A 40 -7.61 7.66 9.74
CA ASP A 40 -7.61 6.20 9.74
C ASP A 40 -7.87 5.62 8.34
N LEU A 41 -7.00 4.72 7.90
CA LEU A 41 -7.18 3.94 6.67
C LEU A 41 -7.82 2.60 7.02
N THR A 42 -8.99 2.32 6.43
CA THR A 42 -9.76 1.09 6.71
C THR A 42 -9.90 0.26 5.45
N TYR A 43 -9.57 -1.02 5.56
CA TYR A 43 -9.80 -2.03 4.52
C TYR A 43 -10.85 -3.02 5.01
N VAL A 44 -11.81 -3.33 4.14
CA VAL A 44 -12.89 -4.27 4.39
C VAL A 44 -12.79 -5.36 3.35
N PHE A 45 -12.77 -6.61 3.80
CA PHE A 45 -12.68 -7.79 2.95
C PHE A 45 -13.92 -8.64 3.15
N ASP A 46 -14.60 -8.98 2.06
CA ASP A 46 -15.71 -9.93 2.09
C ASP A 46 -15.14 -11.36 2.09
N ILE A 47 -15.30 -12.05 3.21
CA ILE A 47 -14.80 -13.40 3.41
C ILE A 47 -15.94 -14.40 3.22
N ALA A 48 -15.84 -15.24 2.18
CA ALA A 48 -16.92 -16.15 1.78
C ALA A 48 -17.03 -17.43 2.63
N GLN A 49 -15.97 -17.80 3.35
CA GLN A 49 -15.89 -19.05 4.11
C GLN A 49 -15.04 -18.85 5.36
N ASP A 50 -15.37 -19.56 6.44
CA ASP A 50 -14.59 -19.46 7.68
C ASP A 50 -13.23 -20.15 7.54
N GLY A 51 -12.21 -19.60 8.19
CA GLY A 51 -10.86 -20.17 8.18
C GLY A 51 -9.80 -19.23 8.75
N ASP A 52 -8.55 -19.69 8.69
CA ASP A 52 -7.38 -18.91 9.10
C ASP A 52 -6.83 -18.11 7.93
N TYR A 53 -6.68 -16.80 8.13
CA TYR A 53 -6.20 -15.87 7.12
C TYR A 53 -4.88 -15.23 7.54
N VAL A 54 -3.94 -15.14 6.61
CA VAL A 54 -2.70 -14.39 6.78
C VAL A 54 -2.79 -13.10 5.99
N VAL A 55 -2.73 -11.97 6.68
CA VAL A 55 -2.65 -10.64 6.06
C VAL A 55 -1.18 -10.25 5.98
N VAL A 56 -0.67 -10.10 4.74
CA VAL A 56 0.69 -9.61 4.49
C VAL A 56 0.59 -8.18 3.97
N LEU A 57 0.99 -7.22 4.80
CA LEU A 57 1.10 -5.82 4.41
C LEU A 57 2.52 -5.52 3.95
N LYS A 58 2.64 -4.98 2.74
CA LYS A 58 3.90 -4.52 2.16
C LYS A 58 3.97 -2.99 2.29
N PHE A 59 5.08 -2.49 2.81
CA PHE A 59 5.29 -1.06 3.03
C PHE A 59 6.51 -0.56 2.27
N SER A 60 6.43 0.70 1.84
CA SER A 60 7.50 1.46 1.22
C SER A 60 7.45 2.86 1.79
N GLU A 61 8.51 3.31 2.47
CA GLU A 61 8.63 4.68 2.98
C GLU A 61 9.47 5.49 1.98
N VAL A 62 8.87 6.53 1.41
CA VAL A 62 9.48 7.32 0.33
C VAL A 62 9.52 8.83 0.63
N TYR A 63 8.95 9.26 1.76
CA TYR A 63 8.94 10.66 2.19
C TYR A 63 9.89 10.92 3.35
N PHE A 64 9.86 10.06 4.35
CA PHE A 64 10.61 10.25 5.59
C PHE A 64 11.96 9.56 5.53
N GLN A 65 12.96 10.19 6.17
CA GLN A 65 14.34 9.72 6.13
C GLN A 65 14.81 9.19 7.49
N SER A 66 14.02 9.42 8.54
CA SER A 66 14.35 9.00 9.90
C SER A 66 13.20 8.22 10.55
N ALA A 67 13.56 7.29 11.43
CA ALA A 67 12.59 6.55 12.20
C ALA A 67 11.82 7.48 13.15
N GLY A 68 10.49 7.30 13.24
CA GLY A 68 9.61 8.09 14.10
C GLY A 68 8.96 9.30 13.42
N GLU A 69 9.30 9.58 12.17
CA GLU A 69 8.58 10.54 11.33
C GLU A 69 7.31 9.89 10.74
N LYS A 70 6.27 10.69 10.47
CA LYS A 70 4.99 10.26 9.87
C LYS A 70 4.27 11.43 9.20
#